data_AF-A0AA35T1Z1-F1
#
_entry.id   AF-A0AA35T1Z1-F1
#
_cell.length_a   1.000
_cell.length_b   1.000
_cell.length_c   1.000
_cell.angle_alpha   90.00
_cell.angle_beta   90.00
_cell.angle_gamma   90.00
#
_symmetry.space_group_name_H-M   'P 1'
#
loop_
_entity.id
_entity.type
_entity.pdbx_description
1 polymer ?
#
loop_
_entity_poly.entity_id
_entity_poly.type
_entity_poly.pdbx_seq_one_letter_code
_entity_poly.pdbx_strand_id
1 'polypeptide(L)'
;MLVGCHSEEPDGKRNALPSSPVSEGLSEGARLISDLQSYQWQRLSEPPSLDKSRHTVLPPPSQQERGTATKLVTQLAVLTAQTRPGDLVQVSSLRGAMGLPAENEAPSLSSPQDPMSPPSQSATDTDQQHTNST
;
A
#
# COMPACT_ATOMS: atom_id res chain seq x y z
N MET A 1 31.79 -10.51 -34.58
CA MET A 1 30.79 -10.58 -33.50
C MET A 1 31.51 -10.82 -32.20
N LEU A 2 31.54 -9.84 -31.30
CA LEU A 2 31.63 -10.06 -29.86
C LEU A 2 31.20 -8.76 -29.19
N VAL A 3 29.92 -8.75 -28.81
CA VAL A 3 29.27 -7.72 -28.02
C VAL A 3 29.74 -7.94 -26.59
N GLY A 4 30.56 -7.02 -26.07
CA GLY A 4 30.96 -6.97 -24.66
C GLY A 4 30.09 -5.98 -23.92
N CYS A 5 29.22 -6.49 -23.06
CA CYS A 5 28.20 -5.78 -22.32
C CYS A 5 28.75 -4.59 -21.52
N HIS A 6 28.12 -3.43 -21.69
CA HIS A 6 28.17 -2.35 -20.71
C HIS A 6 27.52 -2.86 -19.41
N SER A 7 28.30 -3.02 -18.35
CA SER A 7 27.78 -3.06 -16.99
C SER A 7 27.47 -1.63 -16.58
N GLU A 8 26.23 -1.19 -16.82
CA GLU A 8 25.70 -0.05 -16.10
C GLU A 8 25.45 -0.50 -14.65
N GLU A 9 26.28 0.01 -13.75
CA GLU A 9 26.08 -0.09 -12.31
C GLU A 9 24.98 0.93 -11.94
N PRO A 10 23.78 0.52 -11.50
CA PRO A 10 22.82 1.48 -11.00
C PRO A 10 23.30 1.94 -9.62
N ASP A 11 23.80 3.18 -9.62
CA ASP A 11 24.08 4.04 -8.48
C ASP A 11 23.07 3.78 -7.35
N GLY A 12 23.52 2.99 -6.37
CA GLY A 12 22.80 2.65 -5.16
C GLY A 12 22.67 3.87 -4.26
N LYS A 13 21.85 4.83 -4.68
CA LYS A 13 21.27 5.86 -3.83
C LYS A 13 20.39 5.15 -2.81
N ARG A 14 21.04 4.68 -1.74
CA ARG A 14 20.41 4.36 -0.47
C ARG A 14 19.49 5.54 -0.18
N ASN A 15 18.19 5.31 -0.34
CA ASN A 15 17.13 6.21 0.09
C ASN A 15 17.33 6.41 1.59
N ALA A 16 18.17 7.38 1.97
CA ALA A 16 18.14 7.94 3.29
C ALA A 16 16.72 8.50 3.44
N LEU A 17 15.90 7.83 4.26
CA LEU A 17 14.60 8.39 4.60
C LEU A 17 14.84 9.84 5.04
N PRO A 18 14.08 10.81 4.50
CA PRO A 18 14.14 12.16 5.03
C PRO A 18 13.91 12.08 6.54
N SER A 19 14.73 12.77 7.34
CA SER A 19 14.66 12.78 8.81
C SER A 19 13.38 13.46 9.28
N SER A 20 12.24 12.83 9.01
CA SER A 20 10.95 13.24 9.51
C SER A 20 10.85 12.79 10.97
N PRO A 21 10.13 13.55 11.81
CA PRO A 21 9.89 13.14 13.20
C PRO A 21 9.27 11.74 13.30
N VAL A 22 8.52 11.33 12.27
CA VAL A 22 7.98 9.97 12.14
C VAL A 22 9.10 8.94 11.94
N SER A 23 10.09 9.21 11.07
CA SER A 23 11.23 8.30 10.83
C SER A 23 12.14 8.12 12.06
N GLU A 24 12.36 9.19 12.83
CA GLU A 24 13.09 9.14 14.09
C GLU A 24 12.30 8.35 15.13
N GLY A 25 10.99 8.60 15.23
CA GLY A 25 10.09 7.82 16.08
C GLY A 25 10.02 6.34 15.70
N LEU A 26 10.10 5.98 14.42
CA LEU A 26 10.17 4.58 14.02
C LEU A 26 11.50 3.93 14.41
N SER A 27 12.61 4.67 14.28
CA SER A 27 13.95 4.19 14.63
C SER A 27 14.08 3.95 16.14
N GLU A 28 13.59 4.89 16.96
CA GLU A 28 13.55 4.72 18.40
C GLU A 28 12.59 3.60 18.82
N GLY A 29 11.45 3.44 18.14
CA GLY A 29 10.53 2.33 18.38
C GLY A 29 11.18 0.97 18.11
N ALA A 30 11.95 0.84 17.02
CA ALA A 30 12.71 -0.37 16.71
C ALA A 30 13.75 -0.68 17.79
N ARG A 31 14.42 0.35 18.33
CA ARG A 31 15.36 0.19 19.46
C ARG A 31 14.66 -0.34 20.71
N LEU A 32 13.52 0.25 21.09
CA LEU A 32 12.75 -0.22 22.25
C LEU A 32 12.25 -1.66 22.09
N ILE A 33 11.88 -2.09 20.88
CA ILE A 33 11.52 -3.49 20.59
C ILE A 33 12.71 -4.42 20.83
N SER A 34 13.89 -4.06 20.32
CA SER A 34 15.12 -4.83 20.53
C SER A 34 15.49 -4.93 22.02
N ASP A 35 15.37 -3.83 22.75
CA ASP A 35 15.63 -3.79 24.19
C ASP A 35 14.61 -4.68 24.95
N LEU A 36 13.33 -4.57 24.60
CA LEU A 36 12.28 -5.37 25.22
C LEU A 36 12.49 -6.86 24.99
N GLN A 37 12.85 -7.25 23.76
CA GLN A 37 13.20 -8.63 23.42
C GLN A 37 14.40 -9.12 24.23
N SER A 38 15.42 -8.27 24.41
CA SER A 38 16.62 -8.61 25.20
C SER A 38 16.27 -8.87 26.66
N TYR A 39 15.45 -8.01 27.29
CA TYR A 39 15.00 -8.20 28.67
C TYR A 39 14.13 -9.45 28.84
N GLN A 40 13.23 -9.70 27.88
CA GLN A 40 12.40 -10.90 27.88
C GLN A 40 13.23 -12.16 27.72
N TRP A 41 14.22 -12.15 26.82
CA TRP A 41 15.12 -13.27 26.63
C TRP A 41 15.91 -13.58 27.90
N GLN A 42 16.50 -12.57 28.52
CA GLN A 42 17.21 -12.73 29.78
C GLN A 42 16.33 -13.40 30.84
N ARG A 43 15.11 -12.87 31.05
CA ARG A 43 14.14 -13.41 32.00
C ARG A 43 13.70 -14.84 31.68
N LEU A 44 13.43 -15.14 30.42
CA LEU A 44 12.91 -16.43 29.97
C LEU A 44 14.01 -17.49 29.80
N SER A 45 15.27 -17.08 29.73
CA SER A 45 16.43 -17.97 29.69
C SER A 45 16.81 -18.52 31.07
N GLU A 46 16.26 -17.95 32.14
CA GLU A 46 16.46 -18.46 33.50
C GLU A 46 15.80 -19.84 33.66
N PRO A 47 16.41 -20.75 34.44
CA PRO A 47 15.83 -22.05 34.71
C PRO A 47 14.41 -21.92 35.27
N PRO A 48 13.46 -22.78 34.85
CA PRO A 48 12.09 -22.72 35.32
C PRO A 48 12.04 -22.92 36.84
N SER A 49 11.49 -21.93 37.54
CA SER A 49 11.25 -22.02 38.99
C SER A 49 9.95 -22.78 39.28
N LEU A 50 9.88 -23.46 40.42
CA LEU A 50 8.69 -24.18 40.86
C LEU A 50 7.99 -23.40 41.98
N ASP A 51 6.66 -23.30 41.93
CA ASP A 51 5.87 -22.80 43.05
C ASP A 51 5.71 -23.87 44.16
N LYS A 52 5.03 -23.48 45.25
CA LYS A 52 4.72 -24.36 46.39
C LYS A 52 3.91 -25.61 45.99
N SER A 53 3.21 -25.56 44.86
CA SER A 53 2.39 -26.62 44.29
C SER A 53 3.11 -27.42 43.19
N ARG A 54 4.41 -27.17 42.98
CA ARG A 54 5.25 -27.78 41.93
C ARG A 54 4.82 -27.46 40.49
N HIS A 55 4.14 -26.34 40.28
CA HIS A 55 3.92 -25.82 38.93
C HIS A 55 5.11 -25.00 38.47
N THR A 56 5.40 -25.05 37.18
CA THR A 56 6.38 -24.16 36.56
C THR A 56 5.89 -22.74 36.59
N VAL A 57 6.68 -21.84 37.19
CA VAL A 57 6.39 -20.42 37.25
C VAL A 57 7.50 -19.65 36.58
N LEU A 58 7.09 -18.79 35.65
CA LEU A 58 7.98 -17.85 35.00
C LEU A 58 8.32 -16.71 35.96
N PRO A 59 9.58 -16.25 35.99
CA PRO A 59 9.94 -15.09 36.75
C PRO A 59 9.12 -13.87 36.26
N PRO A 60 8.70 -12.98 37.18
CA PRO A 60 7.91 -11.82 36.80
C PRO A 60 8.74 -10.82 35.97
N PRO A 61 8.09 -9.96 35.16
CA PRO A 61 8.78 -8.92 34.43
C PRO A 61 9.61 -7.99 35.32
N SER A 62 10.80 -7.64 34.85
CA SER A 62 11.64 -6.66 35.55
C SER A 62 11.05 -5.25 35.44
N GLN A 63 11.48 -4.33 36.32
CA GLN A 63 11.04 -2.94 36.23
C GLN A 63 11.50 -2.27 34.92
N GLN A 64 12.69 -2.64 34.43
CA GLN A 64 13.22 -2.15 33.14
C GLN A 64 12.35 -2.64 31.97
N GLU A 65 12.00 -3.92 31.95
CA GLU A 65 11.11 -4.50 30.93
C GLU A 65 9.75 -3.78 30.89
N ARG A 66 9.12 -3.60 32.06
CA ARG A 66 7.86 -2.84 32.17
C ARG A 66 8.02 -1.40 31.69
N GLY A 67 9.11 -0.74 32.08
CA GLY A 67 9.40 0.64 31.67
C GLY A 67 9.56 0.78 30.15
N THR A 68 10.31 -0.13 29.53
CA THR A 68 10.51 -0.17 28.07
C THR A 68 9.19 -0.47 27.34
N ALA A 69 8.39 -1.42 27.85
CA ALA A 69 7.07 -1.72 27.28
C ALA A 69 6.14 -0.50 27.31
N THR A 70 6.07 0.21 28.44
CA THR A 70 5.26 1.44 28.57
C THR A 70 5.72 2.53 27.61
N LYS A 71 7.04 2.73 27.49
CA LYS A 71 7.60 3.70 26.53
C LYS A 71 7.23 3.33 25.09
N LEU A 72 7.37 2.06 24.71
CA LEU A 72 7.03 1.57 23.38
C LEU A 72 5.55 1.81 23.06
N VAL A 73 4.64 1.47 23.97
CA VAL A 73 3.20 1.71 23.80
C VAL A 73 2.88 3.20 23.67
N THR A 74 3.50 4.04 24.51
CA THR A 74 3.30 5.49 24.47
C THR A 74 3.76 6.07 23.13
N GLN A 75 4.91 5.61 22.63
CA GLN A 75 5.46 6.04 21.36
C GLN A 75 4.60 5.58 20.17
N LEU A 76 4.10 4.34 20.18
CA LEU A 76 3.16 3.86 19.17
C LEU A 76 1.86 4.66 19.17
N ALA A 77 1.35 5.05 20.33
CA ALA A 77 0.18 5.92 20.42
C ALA A 77 0.44 7.31 19.80
N VAL A 78 1.62 7.89 20.03
CA VAL A 78 2.02 9.17 19.45
C VAL A 78 2.21 9.08 17.93
N LEU A 79 2.81 8.01 17.43
CA LEU A 79 2.99 7.80 15.98
C LEU A 79 1.66 7.57 15.27
N THR A 80 0.79 6.73 15.83
CA THR A 80 -0.52 6.43 15.24
C THR A 80 -1.45 7.65 15.23
N ALA A 81 -1.33 8.54 16.23
CA ALA A 81 -2.06 9.81 16.24
C ALA A 81 -1.64 10.80 15.14
N GLN A 82 -0.41 10.66 14.62
CA GLN A 82 0.13 11.54 13.57
C GLN A 82 -0.12 11.00 12.16
N THR A 83 -0.44 9.71 12.02
CA THR A 83 -0.72 9.06 10.73
C THR A 83 -2.20 9.07 10.41
N ARG A 84 -2.59 9.53 9.21
CA ARG A 84 -3.97 9.38 8.72
C ARG A 84 -4.09 8.07 7.94
N PRO A 85 -5.27 7.43 7.91
CA PRO A 85 -5.47 6.21 7.10
C PRO A 85 -5.11 6.39 5.62
N GLY A 86 -5.29 7.59 5.07
CA GLY A 86 -4.91 7.92 3.69
C GLY A 86 -3.39 7.95 3.45
N ASP A 87 -2.58 8.09 4.49
CA ASP A 87 -1.11 8.06 4.40
C ASP A 87 -0.58 6.61 4.35
N LEU A 88 -1.40 5.63 4.73
CA LEU A 88 -1.01 4.22 4.79
C LEU A 88 -1.10 3.52 3.43
N VAL A 89 -1.99 3.97 2.55
CA VAL A 89 -2.28 3.31 1.28
C VAL A 89 -2.29 4.33 0.15
N GLN A 90 -1.41 4.13 -0.83
CA GLN A 90 -1.44 4.90 -2.06
C GLN A 90 -2.65 4.47 -2.90
N VAL A 91 -3.34 5.45 -3.51
CA VAL A 91 -4.51 5.20 -4.37
C VAL A 91 -4.20 4.23 -5.51
N SER A 92 -2.99 4.29 -6.06
CA SER A 92 -2.48 3.35 -7.06
C SER A 92 -2.47 1.90 -6.56
N SER A 93 -1.96 1.67 -5.35
CA SER A 93 -1.96 0.34 -4.71
C SER A 93 -3.37 -0.16 -4.44
N LEU A 94 -4.29 0.72 -4.01
CA LEU A 94 -5.69 0.37 -3.82
C LEU A 94 -6.38 0.02 -5.15
N ARG A 95 -6.14 0.77 -6.22
CA ARG A 95 -6.67 0.48 -7.56
C ARG A 95 -6.16 -0.86 -8.08
N GLY A 96 -4.87 -1.14 -7.95
CA GLY A 96 -4.30 -2.43 -8.33
C GLY A 96 -4.93 -3.60 -7.56
N ALA A 97 -5.14 -3.44 -6.25
CA ALA A 97 -5.83 -4.45 -5.44
C ALA A 97 -7.30 -4.67 -5.85
N MET A 98 -7.95 -3.63 -6.39
CA MET A 98 -9.31 -3.70 -6.93
C MET A 98 -9.36 -4.15 -8.41
N GLY A 99 -8.22 -4.42 -9.03
CA GLY A 99 -8.14 -4.77 -10.46
C GLY A 99 -8.44 -3.60 -11.40
N LEU A 100 -8.37 -2.36 -10.92
CA LEU A 100 -8.57 -1.16 -11.73
C LEU A 100 -7.24 -0.76 -12.40
N PRO A 101 -7.26 -0.36 -13.68
CA PRO A 101 -6.07 0.12 -14.36
C PRO A 101 -5.52 1.37 -13.67
N ALA A 102 -4.19 1.46 -13.58
CA ALA A 102 -3.51 2.66 -13.10
C ALA A 102 -3.83 3.81 -14.06
N GLU A 103 -3.97 5.03 -13.56
CA GLU A 103 -4.37 6.23 -14.34
C GLU A 103 -3.43 6.60 -15.50
N ASN A 104 -2.37 5.83 -15.73
CA ASN A 104 -1.41 6.03 -16.81
C ASN A 104 -1.72 5.24 -18.09
N GLU A 105 -2.75 4.39 -18.11
CA GLU A 105 -3.38 4.03 -19.39
C GLU A 105 -4.37 5.12 -19.74
N ALA A 106 -3.91 6.12 -20.50
CA ALA A 106 -4.81 6.95 -21.27
C ALA A 106 -5.75 6.00 -22.03
N PRO A 107 -7.08 6.11 -21.87
CA PRO A 107 -7.98 5.35 -22.70
C PRO A 107 -7.64 5.74 -24.13
N SER A 108 -7.10 4.78 -24.89
CA SER A 108 -7.04 4.89 -26.33
C SER A 108 -8.51 4.99 -26.75
N LEU A 109 -8.96 6.22 -26.92
CA LEU A 109 -10.24 6.56 -27.54
C LEU A 109 -10.15 6.01 -28.95
N SER A 110 -10.50 4.73 -29.10
CA SER A 110 -10.84 4.14 -30.38
C SER A 110 -11.83 5.09 -31.03
N SER A 111 -11.40 5.68 -32.13
CA SER A 111 -12.05 6.78 -32.81
C SER A 111 -13.54 6.51 -33.06
N PRO A 112 -14.40 7.55 -33.06
CA PRO A 112 -15.79 7.39 -33.48
C PRO A 112 -15.82 6.77 -34.88
N GLN A 113 -16.42 5.58 -35.00
CA GLN A 113 -16.71 4.98 -36.30
C GLN A 113 -17.56 5.96 -37.10
N ASP A 114 -17.03 6.32 -38.28
CA ASP A 114 -17.62 7.21 -39.26
C ASP A 114 -19.07 6.84 -39.64
N PRO A 115 -19.86 7.84 -40.05
CA PRO A 115 -21.30 7.75 -40.26
C PRO A 115 -21.63 6.82 -41.42
N MET A 116 -22.58 5.90 -41.20
CA MET A 116 -23.18 5.11 -42.26
C MET A 116 -23.67 6.04 -43.38
N SER A 117 -23.12 5.82 -44.57
CA SER A 117 -23.47 6.49 -45.80
C SER A 117 -24.97 6.33 -46.09
N PRO A 118 -25.69 7.38 -46.52
CA PRO A 118 -27.06 7.24 -46.98
C PRO A 118 -27.08 6.49 -48.32
N PRO A 119 -28.01 5.55 -48.54
CA PRO A 119 -28.18 4.93 -49.85
C PRO A 119 -28.66 5.98 -50.85
N SER A 120 -27.90 6.16 -51.93
CA SER A 120 -28.34 6.83 -53.14
C SER A 120 -29.56 6.11 -53.71
N GLN A 121 -30.71 6.77 -53.76
CA GLN A 121 -31.82 6.36 -54.61
C GLN A 121 -32.14 7.49 -55.57
N SER A 122 -31.81 7.22 -56.83
CA SER A 122 -32.10 8.04 -58.00
C SER A 122 -33.61 8.10 -58.27
N ALA A 123 -34.01 9.23 -58.83
CA ALA A 123 -35.38 9.58 -59.21
C ALA A 123 -35.98 8.69 -60.31
N THR A 124 -37.30 8.50 -60.21
CA THR A 124 -38.31 8.41 -61.29
C THR A 124 -39.65 8.74 -60.62
N ASP A 125 -40.23 9.94 -60.77
CA ASP A 125 -40.91 10.51 -61.94
C ASP A 125 -42.20 9.76 -62.35
N THR A 126 -43.24 10.57 -62.62
CA THR A 126 -44.53 10.25 -63.27
C THR A 126 -45.74 9.84 -62.39
N ASP A 127 -46.47 10.87 -61.97
CA ASP A 127 -47.84 11.22 -62.45
C ASP A 127 -49.11 10.53 -61.91
N GLN A 128 -50.14 11.40 -61.79
CA GLN A 128 -51.59 11.20 -61.92
C GLN A 128 -52.54 11.01 -60.70
N GLN A 129 -53.18 12.14 -60.37
CA GLN A 129 -54.64 12.40 -60.20
C GLN A 129 -55.58 11.29 -59.66
N HIS A 130 -56.37 11.65 -58.63
CA HIS A 130 -57.86 11.72 -58.63
C HIS A 130 -58.39 11.97 -57.20
N THR A 131 -58.95 13.16 -56.93
CA THR A 131 -60.38 13.46 -56.66
C THR A 131 -61.02 12.94 -55.36
N ASN A 132 -61.47 13.90 -54.54
CA ASN A 132 -62.73 14.00 -53.79
C ASN A 132 -63.33 12.73 -53.14
N SER A 133 -63.70 12.84 -51.85
CA SER A 133 -65.10 13.13 -51.44
C SER A 133 -65.30 13.06 -49.93
N THR A 134 -66.04 14.08 -49.45
CA THR A 134 -67.01 14.12 -48.33
C THR A 134 -66.57 13.77 -46.91
#